data_AF-M0C6I4-F1
#
_entry.id   AF-M0C6I4-F1
#
_cell.length_a   1.000
_cell.length_b   1.000
_cell.length_c   1.000
_cell.angle_alpha   90.00
_cell.angle_beta   90.00
_cell.angle_gamma   90.00
#
_symmetry.space_group_name_H-M   'P 1'
#
loop_
_entity.id
_entity.type
_entity.pdbx_description
1 polymer ?
#
loop_
_entity_poly.entity_id
_entity_poly.type
_entity_poly.pdbx_seq_one_letter_code
_entity_poly.pdbx_strand_id
1 'polypeptide(L)'
;MLEHSDGQPGNFKVYREYHEKLRRADGWYCFVVYRPHGRSGCTIVKDKMCRASSLPLLRWHGGGDHRGTEQAKIAINDIFQ
;
A
#
# COMPACT_ATOMS: atom_id res chain seq x y z
N MET A 1 15.51 1.98 -6.08
CA MET A 1 14.04 2.11 -6.19
C MET A 1 13.50 0.72 -6.55
N LEU A 2 12.40 0.26 -5.95
CA LEU A 2 11.79 -1.01 -6.35
C LEU A 2 10.73 -0.70 -7.41
N GLU A 3 10.90 -1.30 -8.58
CA GLU A 3 10.10 -1.03 -9.77
C GLU A 3 9.21 -2.22 -10.10
N HIS A 4 8.07 -1.92 -10.71
CA HIS A 4 7.23 -2.88 -11.39
C HIS A 4 7.93 -3.37 -12.67
N SER A 5 7.40 -4.45 -13.27
CA SER A 5 7.93 -5.01 -14.53
C SER A 5 7.85 -4.05 -15.72
N ASP A 6 7.02 -3.00 -15.63
CA ASP A 6 6.86 -1.93 -16.62
C ASP A 6 7.79 -0.72 -16.38
N GLY A 7 8.73 -0.82 -15.42
CA GLY A 7 9.66 0.25 -15.06
C GLY A 7 9.05 1.35 -14.18
N GLN A 8 7.76 1.26 -13.83
CA GLN A 8 7.13 2.22 -12.92
C GLN A 8 7.57 1.96 -11.47
N PRO A 9 7.69 3.00 -10.64
CA PRO A 9 7.96 2.81 -9.21
C PRO A 9 6.83 2.05 -8.51
N GLY A 10 7.21 1.10 -7.65
CA GLY A 10 6.29 0.41 -6.77
C GLY A 10 5.61 1.35 -5.78
N ASN A 11 4.32 1.13 -5.55
CA ASN A 11 3.50 1.89 -4.60
C ASN A 11 2.50 1.00 -3.88
N PHE A 12 2.07 1.45 -2.71
CA PHE A 12 0.91 0.89 -2.01
C PHE A 12 -0.34 1.68 -2.36
N LYS A 13 -1.43 0.96 -2.61
CA LYS A 13 -2.75 1.56 -2.76
C LYS A 13 -3.55 1.38 -1.49
N VAL A 14 -4.08 2.47 -0.97
CA VAL A 14 -5.02 2.48 0.15
C VAL A 14 -6.34 3.04 -0.33
N TYR A 15 -7.43 2.46 0.11
CA TYR A 15 -8.78 2.87 -0.27
C TYR A 15 -9.46 3.54 0.91
N ARG A 16 -10.08 4.70 0.67
CA ARG A 16 -10.56 5.60 1.72
C ARG A 16 -11.53 4.92 2.68
N GLU A 17 -12.57 4.27 2.16
CA GLU A 17 -13.58 3.62 2.99
C GLU A 17 -12.97 2.58 3.94
N TYR A 18 -12.07 1.74 3.43
CA TYR A 18 -11.42 0.69 4.23
C TYR A 18 -10.40 1.26 5.21
N HIS A 19 -9.66 2.29 4.80
CA HIS A 19 -8.74 3.00 5.68
C HIS A 19 -9.47 3.64 6.86
N GLU A 20 -10.60 4.29 6.60
CA GLU A 20 -11.42 4.89 7.65
C GLU A 20 -12.02 3.84 8.60
N LYS A 21 -12.51 2.71 8.07
CA LYS A 21 -12.95 1.56 8.89
C LYS A 21 -11.82 1.04 9.77
N LEU A 22 -10.63 0.84 9.21
CA LEU A 22 -9.47 0.35 9.94
C LEU A 22 -8.99 1.35 11.00
N ARG A 23 -8.98 2.65 10.70
CA ARG A 23 -8.65 3.70 11.69
C ARG A 23 -9.64 3.76 12.84
N ARG A 24 -10.96 3.65 12.57
CA ARG A 24 -11.99 3.62 13.63
C ARG A 24 -11.82 2.43 14.58
N ALA A 25 -11.21 1.35 14.12
CA ALA A 25 -10.94 0.15 14.90
C ALA A 25 -9.55 0.14 15.57
N ASP A 26 -8.82 1.26 15.58
CA ASP A 26 -7.39 1.34 15.99
C ASP A 26 -6.52 0.24 15.33
N GLY A 27 -6.83 -0.04 14.06
CA GLY A 27 -6.26 -1.15 13.32
C GLY A 27 -4.85 -0.89 12.79
N TRP A 28 -4.27 -1.94 12.23
CA TRP A 28 -2.88 -1.99 11.78
C TRP A 28 -2.79 -2.33 10.29
N TYR A 29 -1.79 -1.75 9.63
CA TYR A 29 -1.33 -2.21 8.33
C TYR A 29 -0.12 -3.11 8.50
N CYS A 30 -0.02 -4.13 7.65
CA CYS A 30 1.23 -4.83 7.36
C CYS A 30 1.55 -4.58 5.89
N PHE A 31 2.56 -3.75 5.63
CA PHE A 31 3.07 -3.49 4.28
C PHE A 31 4.13 -4.52 3.94
N VAL A 32 4.00 -5.12 2.77
CA VAL A 32 4.94 -6.13 2.28
C VAL A 32 5.33 -5.77 0.86
N VAL A 33 6.62 -5.60 0.62
CA VAL A 33 7.19 -5.50 -0.72
C VAL A 33 7.79 -6.85 -1.07
N TYR A 34 7.43 -7.36 -2.24
CA TYR A 34 7.85 -8.69 -2.65
C TYR A 34 8.27 -8.75 -4.12
N ARG A 35 9.09 -9.75 -4.44
CA ARG A 35 9.47 -10.10 -5.80
C ARG A 35 8.93 -11.50 -6.14
N PRO A 36 7.98 -11.63 -7.08
CA PRO A 36 7.54 -12.94 -7.55
C PRO A 36 8.67 -13.64 -8.32
N HIS A 37 8.75 -14.96 -8.23
CA HIS A 37 9.69 -15.79 -8.98
C HIS A 37 9.18 -17.22 -9.18
N GLY A 38 9.63 -17.89 -10.25
CA GLY A 38 9.11 -19.21 -10.61
C GLY A 38 7.60 -19.20 -10.86
N ARG A 39 6.93 -20.33 -10.61
CA ARG A 39 5.47 -20.47 -10.84
C ARG A 39 4.61 -19.87 -9.73
N SER A 40 5.05 -19.98 -8.49
CA SER A 40 4.29 -19.58 -7.30
C SER A 40 5.18 -19.02 -6.17
N GLY A 41 6.46 -18.79 -6.46
CA GLY A 41 7.43 -18.28 -5.49
C GLY A 41 7.30 -16.77 -5.29
N CYS A 42 7.58 -16.34 -4.08
CA CYS A 42 7.53 -14.94 -3.68
C CYS A 42 8.63 -14.70 -2.64
N THR A 43 9.57 -13.81 -2.95
CA THR A 43 10.60 -13.39 -2.01
C THR A 43 10.17 -12.07 -1.38
N ILE A 44 10.05 -12.03 -0.05
CA ILE A 44 9.82 -10.78 0.68
C ILE A 44 11.11 -9.96 0.67
N VAL A 45 10.99 -8.70 0.25
CA VAL A 45 12.12 -7.77 0.14
C VAL A 45 12.16 -6.82 1.35
N LYS A 46 10.99 -6.33 1.78
CA LYS A 46 10.81 -5.51 2.98
C LYS A 46 9.41 -5.72 3.53
N ASP A 47 9.27 -5.69 4.86
CA ASP A 47 7.99 -5.69 5.53
C ASP A 47 7.97 -4.74 6.73
N LYS A 48 6.82 -4.10 6.98
CA LYS A 48 6.64 -3.16 8.09
C LYS A 48 5.20 -3.18 8.57
N MET A 49 5.03 -3.34 9.87
CA MET A 49 3.76 -3.11 10.55
C MET A 49 3.70 -1.69 11.09
N CYS A 50 2.55 -1.02 10.94
CA CYS A 50 2.30 0.26 11.59
C CYS A 50 0.81 0.46 11.86
N ARG A 51 0.48 1.34 12.82
CA ARG A 51 -0.92 1.71 13.05
C ARG A 51 -1.48 2.42 11.82
N ALA A 52 -2.77 2.23 11.56
CA ALA A 52 -3.46 2.97 10.51
C ALA A 52 -3.40 4.49 10.77
N SER A 53 -3.25 4.91 12.03
CA SER A 53 -3.09 6.30 12.43
C SER A 53 -1.72 6.91 12.13
N SER A 54 -0.69 6.10 11.89
CA SER A 54 0.67 6.57 11.65
C SER A 54 1.04 6.66 10.15
N LEU A 55 0.06 6.46 9.26
CA LEU A 55 0.31 6.64 7.83
C LEU A 55 0.61 8.11 7.51
N PRO A 56 1.44 8.38 6.48
CA PRO A 56 1.65 9.73 5.99
C PRO A 56 0.34 10.35 5.49
N LEU A 57 0.34 11.67 5.28
CA LEU A 57 -0.83 12.38 4.75
C LEU A 57 -1.28 11.78 3.41
N LEU A 58 -2.47 11.18 3.39
CA LEU A 58 -3.03 10.52 2.22
C LEU A 58 -3.76 11.53 1.34
N ARG A 59 -3.36 11.61 0.06
CA ARG A 59 -4.05 12.40 -0.97
C ARG A 59 -5.00 11.51 -1.75
N TRP A 60 -6.27 11.59 -1.41
CA TRP A 60 -7.35 10.84 -2.08
C TRP A 60 -7.59 11.34 -3.49
N HIS A 61 -7.81 10.40 -4.41
CA HIS A 61 -8.18 10.65 -5.80
C HIS A 61 -9.10 9.54 -6.28
N GLY A 62 -9.81 9.78 -7.39
CA GLY A 62 -10.73 8.80 -7.98
C GLY A 62 -10.09 7.42 -8.12
N GLY A 63 -10.73 6.40 -7.54
CA GLY A 63 -10.27 5.01 -7.52
C GLY A 63 -10.41 4.26 -8.85
N GLY A 64 -11.02 4.89 -9.85
CA GLY A 64 -11.73 4.20 -10.94
C GLY A 64 -13.01 3.54 -10.43
N ASP A 65 -13.90 3.12 -11.33
CA ASP A 65 -15.20 2.51 -10.98
C ASP A 65 -15.09 1.17 -10.23
N HIS A 66 -13.89 0.59 -10.12
CA HIS A 66 -13.69 -0.77 -9.60
C HIS A 66 -14.04 -0.96 -8.12
N ARG A 67 -13.96 0.07 -7.29
CA ARG A 67 -14.16 -0.06 -5.82
C ARG A 67 -15.17 0.92 -5.25
N GLY A 68 -15.74 1.82 -6.06
CA GLY A 68 -16.71 2.82 -5.61
C GLY A 68 -16.19 3.76 -4.50
N THR A 69 -14.88 3.86 -4.30
CA THR A 69 -14.25 4.66 -3.26
C THR A 69 -12.96 5.30 -3.76
N GLU A 70 -12.56 6.40 -3.14
CA GLU A 70 -11.30 7.07 -3.46
C GLU A 70 -10.10 6.22 -3.04
N GLN A 71 -8.99 6.38 -3.74
CA GLN A 71 -7.72 5.74 -3.43
C GLN A 71 -6.63 6.78 -3.18
N ALA A 72 -5.62 6.39 -2.41
CA ALA A 72 -4.36 7.08 -2.26
C ALA A 72 -3.22 6.13 -2.64
N LYS A 73 -2.18 6.66 -3.26
CA LYS A 73 -0.93 5.94 -3.54
C LYS A 73 0.13 6.41 -2.55
N ILE A 74 0.82 5.48 -1.93
CA ILE A 74 1.95 5.75 -1.02
C ILE A 74 3.20 5.17 -1.66
N ALA A 75 4.27 5.96 -1.79
CA ALA A 75 5.54 5.45 -2.26
C ALA A 75 6.11 4.46 -1.24
N ILE A 76 6.81 3.41 -1.71
CA ILE A 76 7.43 2.43 -0.81
C ILE A 76 8.33 3.13 0.22
N ASN A 77 9.13 4.12 -0.22
CA ASN A 77 10.04 4.83 0.67
C ASN A 77 9.33 5.61 1.79
N ASP A 78 8.10 6.07 1.59
CA ASP A 78 7.35 6.81 2.64
C ASP A 78 6.93 5.89 3.79
N ILE A 79 6.82 4.57 3.54
CA ILE A 79 6.57 3.57 4.58
C ILE A 79 7.88 3.13 5.24
N PHE A 80 8.94 2.92 4.46
CA PHE A 80 10.18 2.27 4.90
C PHE A 80 11.36 3.22 5.11
N GLN A 81 11.10 4.49 5.46
CA GLN A 81 12.14 5.47 5.81
C GLN A 81 13.16 4.91 6.79
#